data_AF-A0A1Q5Q7N3-F1
#
_entry.id   AF-A0A1Q5Q7N3-F1
#
_cell.length_a   1.000
_cell.length_b   1.000
_cell.length_c   1.000
_cell.angle_alpha   90.00
_cell.angle_beta   90.00
_cell.angle_gamma   90.00
#
_symmetry.space_group_name_H-M   'P 1'
#
loop_
_entity.id
_entity.type
_entity.pdbx_description
1 polymer ?
#
loop_
_entity_poly.entity_id
_entity_poly.type
_entity_poly.pdbx_seq_one_letter_code
_entity_poly.pdbx_strand_id
1 'polypeptide(L)'
;MPFIDVGHSHNEPVTRVRDLFEDETFVLTKFENHANKCALCIDALDTFREGRSLCDRGLAHAKDVANYVFSKQGKAYSVVNKEHNEEVLIRIPRQHRAARRLLRAIEEGLHLRRDQPIVSYDRTYHVGARQPAETVTEIIERTPRRRVIVYRRSSPSRSSPNRGSLYETDRHERRQYVRVLR
;
A
#
# COMPACT_ATOMS: atom_id res chain seq x y z
N MET A 1 -43.96 6.44 -45.27
CA MET A 1 -43.33 6.60 -43.93
C MET A 1 -42.02 5.83 -43.96
N PRO A 2 -40.86 6.47 -43.80
CA PRO A 2 -39.58 5.78 -43.84
C PRO A 2 -39.26 5.16 -42.47
N PHE A 3 -38.84 3.90 -42.49
CA PHE A 3 -38.30 3.18 -41.33
C PHE A 3 -36.91 3.74 -41.05
N ILE A 4 -36.71 4.29 -39.85
CA ILE A 4 -35.42 4.77 -39.38
C ILE A 4 -34.64 3.53 -38.94
N ASP A 5 -33.65 3.14 -39.73
CA ASP A 5 -32.63 2.16 -39.34
C ASP A 5 -31.76 2.78 -38.23
N VAL A 6 -32.03 2.40 -36.98
CA VAL A 6 -31.17 2.72 -35.85
C VAL A 6 -29.98 1.77 -35.90
N GLY A 7 -28.93 2.22 -36.58
CA GLY A 7 -27.61 1.60 -36.54
C GLY A 7 -27.11 1.53 -35.10
N HIS A 8 -27.36 0.40 -34.44
CA HIS A 8 -26.70 0.03 -33.21
C HIS A 8 -25.25 -0.28 -33.55
N SER A 9 -24.38 0.69 -33.34
CA SER A 9 -22.93 0.50 -33.28
C SER A 9 -22.61 -0.45 -32.12
N HIS A 10 -22.68 -1.75 -32.36
CA HIS A 10 -22.06 -2.77 -31.50
C HIS A 10 -20.54 -2.69 -31.66
N ASN A 11 -19.96 -1.61 -31.15
CA ASN A 11 -18.54 -1.61 -30.80
C ASN A 11 -18.43 -2.18 -29.38
N GLU A 12 -18.94 -3.40 -29.20
CA GLU A 12 -18.73 -4.15 -27.97
C GLU A 12 -17.32 -4.74 -28.09
N PRO A 13 -16.34 -4.27 -27.28
CA PRO A 13 -14.99 -4.78 -27.38
C PRO A 13 -15.05 -6.28 -27.10
N VAL A 14 -14.61 -7.07 -28.08
CA VAL A 14 -14.52 -8.53 -27.96
C VAL A 14 -13.61 -8.83 -26.78
N THR A 15 -14.23 -9.12 -25.64
CA THR A 15 -13.54 -9.35 -24.37
C THR A 15 -12.91 -10.72 -24.49
N ARG A 16 -11.58 -10.75 -24.68
CA ARG A 16 -10.84 -12.01 -24.80
C ARG A 16 -11.01 -12.79 -23.50
N VAL A 17 -11.53 -14.01 -23.61
CA VAL A 17 -11.63 -14.94 -22.48
C VAL A 17 -10.33 -15.73 -22.42
N ARG A 18 -9.67 -15.68 -21.27
CA ARG A 18 -8.41 -16.37 -21.01
C ARG A 18 -8.52 -17.19 -19.73
N ASP A 19 -7.77 -18.28 -19.67
CA ASP A 19 -7.54 -19.00 -18.43
C ASP A 19 -6.62 -18.20 -17.48
N LEU A 20 -6.52 -18.62 -16.22
CA LEU A 20 -5.66 -17.97 -15.23
C LEU A 20 -4.18 -18.14 -15.59
N PHE A 21 -3.38 -17.09 -15.37
CA PHE A 21 -1.92 -17.23 -15.31
C PHE A 21 -1.47 -17.88 -13.99
N GLU A 22 -0.21 -18.27 -13.92
CA GLU A 22 0.40 -18.88 -12.73
C GLU A 22 0.29 -17.97 -11.50
N ASP A 23 0.56 -16.67 -11.64
CA ASP A 23 0.47 -15.70 -10.54
C ASP A 23 -0.96 -15.57 -10.01
N GLU A 24 -1.93 -15.42 -10.90
CA GLU A 24 -3.36 -15.31 -10.55
C GLU A 24 -3.82 -16.60 -9.84
N THR A 25 -3.41 -17.76 -10.35
CA THR A 25 -3.70 -19.07 -9.76
C THR A 25 -3.07 -19.22 -8.38
N PHE A 26 -1.82 -18.80 -8.21
CA PHE A 26 -1.12 -18.84 -6.94
C PHE A 26 -1.82 -18.02 -5.87
N VAL A 27 -2.24 -16.79 -6.20
CA VAL A 27 -2.89 -15.90 -5.25
C VAL A 27 -4.29 -16.41 -4.87
N LEU A 28 -5.06 -16.93 -5.84
CA LEU A 28 -6.36 -17.54 -5.58
C LEU A 28 -6.23 -18.80 -4.70
N THR A 29 -5.31 -19.71 -5.03
CA THR A 29 -5.09 -20.94 -4.24
C THR A 29 -4.62 -20.64 -2.83
N LYS A 30 -3.78 -19.62 -2.63
CA LYS A 30 -3.34 -19.16 -1.31
C LYS A 30 -4.51 -18.66 -0.46
N PHE A 31 -5.42 -17.88 -1.06
CA PHE A 31 -6.63 -17.44 -0.37
C PHE A 31 -7.56 -18.61 -0.03
N GLU A 32 -7.79 -19.55 -0.96
CA GLU A 32 -8.64 -20.73 -0.70
C GLU A 32 -8.09 -21.61 0.42
N ASN A 33 -6.78 -21.85 0.43
CA ASN A 33 -6.11 -22.59 1.50
C ASN A 33 -6.28 -21.92 2.86
N HIS A 34 -6.37 -20.59 2.88
CA HIS A 34 -6.65 -19.83 4.08
C HIS A 34 -8.15 -19.90 4.47
N ALA A 35 -9.04 -19.69 3.52
CA ALA A 35 -10.49 -19.75 3.68
C ALA A 35 -10.96 -21.12 4.21
N ASN A 36 -10.37 -22.21 3.74
CA ASN A 36 -10.64 -23.56 4.23
C ASN A 36 -10.30 -23.77 5.71
N LYS A 37 -9.39 -22.95 6.27
CA LYS A 37 -8.95 -23.04 7.67
C LYS A 37 -9.62 -22.01 8.57
N CYS A 38 -10.27 -20.99 7.99
CA CYS A 38 -10.78 -19.86 8.74
C CYS A 38 -12.29 -19.69 8.51
N ALA A 39 -13.07 -19.87 9.59
CA ALA A 39 -14.53 -19.77 9.55
C ALA A 39 -15.05 -18.37 9.15
N LEU A 40 -14.27 -17.31 9.39
CA LEU A 40 -14.64 -15.95 8.96
C LEU A 40 -14.36 -15.73 7.48
N CYS A 41 -13.32 -16.37 6.95
CA CYS A 41 -12.80 -16.09 5.62
C CYS A 41 -13.29 -17.11 4.57
N ILE A 42 -14.02 -18.16 5.00
CA ILE A 42 -14.69 -19.14 4.12
C ILE A 42 -15.79 -18.50 3.27
N ASP A 43 -16.60 -17.63 3.88
CA ASP A 43 -17.75 -16.98 3.27
C ASP A 43 -17.67 -15.46 3.45
N ALA A 44 -16.69 -14.86 2.77
CA ALA A 44 -16.37 -13.43 2.84
C ALA A 44 -17.57 -12.50 2.56
N LEU A 45 -18.48 -12.93 1.68
CA LEU A 45 -19.67 -12.17 1.30
C LEU A 45 -20.71 -12.13 2.41
N ASP A 46 -20.92 -13.25 3.10
CA ASP A 46 -21.89 -13.32 4.19
C ASP A 46 -21.36 -12.54 5.40
N THR A 47 -20.06 -12.65 5.71
CA THR A 47 -19.45 -11.84 6.76
C THR A 47 -19.53 -10.33 6.47
N PHE A 48 -19.38 -9.93 5.21
CA PHE A 48 -19.51 -8.52 4.82
C PHE A 48 -20.95 -8.01 5.02
N ARG A 49 -21.95 -8.83 4.64
CA ARG A 49 -23.37 -8.49 4.83
C ARG A 49 -23.78 -8.44 6.30
N GLU A 50 -23.14 -9.24 7.15
CA GLU A 50 -23.28 -9.16 8.60
C GLU A 50 -22.58 -7.94 9.22
N GLY A 51 -21.87 -7.13 8.42
CA GLY A 51 -21.11 -5.98 8.89
C GLY A 51 -19.81 -6.36 9.61
N ARG A 52 -19.34 -7.61 9.46
CA ARG A 52 -18.10 -8.10 10.05
C ARG A 52 -16.95 -7.97 9.04
N SER A 53 -15.75 -7.74 9.56
CA SER A 53 -14.53 -7.70 8.75
C SER A 53 -13.91 -9.09 8.61
N LEU A 54 -13.15 -9.26 7.52
CA LEU A 54 -12.31 -10.44 7.35
C LEU A 54 -11.22 -10.50 8.41
N CYS A 55 -10.78 -11.71 8.69
CA CYS A 55 -9.59 -11.99 9.48
C CYS A 55 -8.36 -11.25 8.94
N ASP A 56 -7.43 -10.84 9.81
CA ASP A 56 -6.25 -10.05 9.44
C ASP A 56 -5.40 -10.64 8.31
N ARG A 57 -5.20 -11.96 8.35
CA ARG A 57 -4.49 -12.71 7.30
C ARG A 57 -5.31 -12.79 6.02
N GLY A 58 -6.62 -13.02 6.13
CA GLY A 58 -7.53 -13.05 4.99
C GLY A 58 -7.61 -11.69 4.29
N LEU A 59 -7.56 -10.59 5.03
CA LEU A 59 -7.50 -9.24 4.46
C LEU A 59 -6.19 -9.00 3.71
N ALA A 60 -5.05 -9.49 4.21
CA ALA A 60 -3.78 -9.44 3.48
C ALA A 60 -3.85 -10.25 2.18
N HIS A 61 -4.37 -11.48 2.22
CA HIS A 61 -4.56 -12.28 1.01
C HIS A 61 -5.57 -11.67 0.05
N ALA A 62 -6.63 -11.04 0.55
CA ALA A 62 -7.60 -10.36 -0.28
C ALA A 62 -7.01 -9.14 -1.00
N LYS A 63 -6.10 -8.41 -0.35
CA LYS A 63 -5.30 -7.37 -1.03
C LYS A 63 -4.43 -7.96 -2.12
N ASP A 64 -3.75 -9.07 -1.84
CA ASP A 64 -2.96 -9.78 -2.85
C ASP A 64 -3.85 -10.13 -4.05
N VAL A 65 -5.04 -10.72 -3.83
CA VAL A 65 -6.00 -11.07 -4.90
C VAL A 65 -6.41 -9.82 -5.69
N ALA A 66 -6.74 -8.73 -5.01
CA ALA A 66 -7.20 -7.49 -5.65
C ALA A 66 -6.13 -6.81 -6.51
N ASN A 67 -4.85 -7.13 -6.32
CA ASN A 67 -3.77 -6.62 -7.17
C ASN A 67 -3.69 -7.32 -8.53
N TYR A 68 -4.18 -8.57 -8.63
CA TYR A 68 -4.10 -9.37 -9.86
C TYR A 68 -5.46 -9.53 -10.54
N VAL A 69 -6.54 -9.67 -9.78
CA VAL A 69 -7.88 -9.97 -10.28
C VAL A 69 -8.89 -9.01 -9.66
N PHE A 70 -9.75 -8.43 -10.50
CA PHE A 70 -10.88 -7.62 -10.04
C PHE A 70 -12.18 -8.13 -10.66
N SER A 71 -13.31 -7.90 -10.00
CA SER A 71 -14.63 -8.19 -10.58
C SER A 71 -15.36 -6.91 -10.98
N LYS A 72 -16.07 -6.98 -12.10
CA LYS A 72 -16.93 -5.91 -12.62
C LYS A 72 -18.17 -6.56 -13.23
N GLN A 73 -19.34 -6.20 -12.75
CA GLN A 73 -20.64 -6.77 -13.15
C GLN A 73 -20.69 -8.31 -12.98
N GLY A 74 -20.11 -8.83 -11.89
CA GLY A 74 -20.04 -10.28 -11.61
C GLY A 74 -19.11 -11.09 -12.51
N LYS A 75 -18.39 -10.45 -13.44
CA LYS A 75 -17.33 -11.06 -14.27
C LYS A 75 -15.96 -10.72 -13.69
N ALA A 76 -15.03 -11.68 -13.73
CA ALA A 76 -13.66 -11.48 -13.26
C ALA A 76 -12.76 -11.05 -14.41
N TYR A 77 -11.91 -10.06 -14.17
CA TYR A 77 -10.99 -9.46 -15.13
C TYR A 77 -9.58 -9.40 -14.54
N SER A 78 -8.59 -9.43 -15.41
CA SER A 78 -7.19 -9.28 -15.02
C SER A 78 -6.84 -7.80 -14.81
N VAL A 79 -6.27 -7.46 -13.65
CA VAL A 79 -5.78 -6.10 -13.37
C VAL A 79 -4.58 -5.76 -14.25
N VAL A 80 -3.69 -6.73 -14.47
CA VAL A 80 -2.45 -6.55 -15.25
C VAL A 80 -2.76 -6.10 -16.69
N ASN A 81 -3.78 -6.70 -17.31
CA ASN A 81 -4.17 -6.34 -18.67
C ASN A 81 -4.93 -5.00 -18.73
N LYS A 82 -5.62 -4.62 -17.65
CA LYS A 82 -6.28 -3.32 -17.55
C LYS A 82 -5.29 -2.16 -17.66
N GLU A 83 -4.09 -2.29 -17.09
CA GLU A 83 -3.02 -1.29 -17.23
C GLU A 83 -2.58 -1.11 -18.69
N HIS A 84 -2.74 -2.16 -19.50
CA HIS A 84 -2.41 -2.17 -20.93
C HIS A 84 -3.62 -1.82 -21.83
N ASN A 85 -4.71 -1.30 -21.25
CA ASN A 85 -6.00 -1.02 -21.93
C ASN A 85 -6.70 -2.25 -22.53
N GLU A 86 -6.32 -3.47 -22.13
CA GLU A 86 -6.98 -4.71 -22.56
C GLU A 86 -7.80 -5.28 -21.38
N GLU A 87 -9.13 -5.15 -21.43
CA GLU A 87 -10.00 -5.83 -20.47
C GLU A 87 -10.09 -7.32 -20.86
N VAL A 88 -9.23 -8.16 -20.28
CA VAL A 88 -9.24 -9.62 -20.48
C VAL A 88 -10.10 -10.26 -19.39
N LEU A 89 -11.11 -11.01 -19.82
CA LEU A 89 -11.99 -11.75 -18.93
C LEU A 89 -11.30 -13.05 -18.52
N ILE A 90 -11.20 -13.28 -17.21
CA ILE A 90 -10.58 -14.49 -16.67
C ILE A 90 -11.66 -15.48 -16.27
N ARG A 91 -11.47 -16.73 -16.70
CA ARG A 91 -12.30 -17.83 -16.22
C ARG A 91 -11.75 -18.37 -14.89
N ILE A 92 -12.43 -18.06 -13.79
CA ILE A 92 -12.10 -18.63 -12.47
C ILE A 92 -12.66 -20.06 -12.37
N PRO A 93 -11.83 -21.08 -12.09
CA PRO A 93 -12.25 -22.45 -11.84
C PRO A 93 -13.30 -22.57 -10.75
N ARG A 94 -14.22 -23.53 -10.90
CA ARG A 94 -15.29 -23.79 -9.93
C ARG A 94 -14.78 -24.22 -8.55
N GLN A 95 -13.54 -24.69 -8.47
CA GLN A 95 -12.89 -25.12 -7.24
C GLN A 95 -12.64 -23.95 -6.28
N HIS A 96 -12.41 -22.74 -6.82
CA HIS A 96 -12.19 -21.54 -6.01
C HIS A 96 -13.53 -20.88 -5.67
N ARG A 97 -14.20 -21.39 -4.61
CA ARG A 97 -15.50 -20.86 -4.16
C ARG A 97 -15.32 -19.64 -3.27
N ALA A 98 -14.40 -19.68 -2.31
CA ALA A 98 -14.18 -18.60 -1.38
C ALA A 98 -13.69 -17.34 -2.10
N ALA A 99 -12.80 -17.48 -3.08
CA ALA A 99 -12.27 -16.37 -3.87
C ALA A 99 -13.35 -15.71 -4.74
N ARG A 100 -14.29 -16.48 -5.30
CA ARG A 100 -15.44 -15.91 -6.03
C ARG A 100 -16.37 -15.12 -5.10
N ARG A 101 -16.62 -15.62 -3.89
CA ARG A 101 -17.39 -14.86 -2.89
C ARG A 101 -16.64 -13.60 -2.45
N LEU A 102 -15.32 -13.67 -2.28
CA LEU A 102 -14.49 -12.52 -1.96
C LEU A 102 -14.57 -11.45 -3.06
N LEU A 103 -14.39 -11.82 -4.33
CA LEU A 103 -14.47 -10.87 -5.44
C LEU A 103 -15.85 -10.19 -5.49
N ARG A 104 -16.92 -10.96 -5.29
CA ARG A 104 -18.28 -10.39 -5.21
C ARG A 104 -18.44 -9.46 -4.00
N ALA A 105 -17.85 -9.79 -2.85
CA ALA A 105 -17.86 -8.90 -1.69
C ALA A 105 -17.11 -7.59 -1.97
N ILE A 106 -15.98 -7.65 -2.68
CA ILE A 106 -15.23 -6.46 -3.13
C ILE A 106 -16.08 -5.60 -4.07
N GLU A 107 -16.82 -6.22 -4.99
CA GLU A 107 -17.77 -5.53 -5.88
C GLU A 107 -18.93 -4.88 -5.11
N GLU A 108 -19.43 -5.50 -4.04
CA GLU A 108 -20.45 -4.93 -3.14
C GLU A 108 -19.88 -3.82 -2.22
N GLY A 109 -18.56 -3.56 -2.25
CA GLY A 109 -17.93 -2.48 -1.49
C GLY A 109 -17.16 -2.93 -0.24
N LEU A 110 -16.71 -4.19 -0.18
CA LEU A 110 -15.80 -4.63 0.88
C LEU A 110 -14.50 -3.82 0.82
N HIS A 111 -14.26 -3.03 1.86
CA HIS A 111 -13.06 -2.20 1.96
C HIS A 111 -11.88 -3.06 2.40
N LEU A 112 -10.94 -3.30 1.47
CA LEU A 112 -9.70 -4.02 1.76
C LEU A 112 -8.67 -3.14 2.48
N ARG A 113 -8.90 -1.83 2.59
CA ARG A 113 -8.07 -0.97 3.44
C ARG A 113 -8.46 -1.23 4.89
N ARG A 114 -7.46 -1.53 5.72
CA ARG A 114 -7.57 -1.13 7.12
C ARG A 114 -7.55 0.39 7.04
N ASP A 115 -8.62 1.04 7.46
CA ASP A 115 -8.56 2.46 7.75
C ASP A 115 -7.36 2.66 8.67
N GLN A 116 -6.24 3.10 8.09
CA GLN A 116 -5.18 3.64 8.91
C GLN A 116 -5.86 4.82 9.57
N PRO A 117 -6.02 4.81 10.91
CA PRO A 117 -6.59 5.96 11.57
C PRO A 117 -5.76 7.14 11.09
N ILE A 118 -6.41 8.14 10.51
CA ILE A 118 -5.76 9.41 10.26
C ILE A 118 -5.33 9.88 11.64
N VAL A 119 -4.07 9.65 11.99
CA VAL A 119 -3.46 10.15 13.20
C VAL A 119 -3.29 11.64 12.98
N SER A 120 -4.39 12.38 13.14
CA SER A 120 -4.30 13.80 13.38
C SER A 120 -3.62 13.94 14.73
N TYR A 121 -2.40 14.47 14.75
CA TYR A 121 -1.71 14.88 15.98
C TYR A 121 -2.39 16.07 16.65
N ASP A 122 -3.51 16.54 16.10
CA ASP A 122 -4.16 17.77 16.48
C ASP A 122 -5.57 17.49 16.99
N ARG A 123 -5.70 17.43 18.32
CA ARG A 123 -6.95 17.73 19.05
C ARG A 123 -6.73 18.42 20.40
N THR A 124 -5.54 18.34 21.00
CA THR A 124 -5.24 19.00 22.29
C THR A 124 -3.73 19.22 22.49
N TYR A 125 -3.01 19.78 21.52
CA TYR A 125 -1.74 20.43 21.85
C TYR A 125 -2.04 21.88 22.23
N HIS A 126 -1.67 22.27 23.46
CA HIS A 126 -1.66 23.69 23.82
C HIS A 126 -0.58 24.39 23.00
N VAL A 127 -0.99 25.07 21.93
CA VAL A 127 -0.16 26.08 21.27
C VAL A 127 -0.12 27.27 22.22
N GLY A 128 0.95 27.37 23.02
CA GLY A 128 1.18 28.56 23.84
C GLY A 128 1.15 29.80 22.96
N ALA A 129 0.59 30.90 23.48
CA ALA A 129 0.53 32.16 22.74
C ALA A 129 1.92 32.50 22.20
N ARG A 130 2.04 32.68 20.88
CA ARG A 130 3.27 33.24 20.30
C ARG A 130 3.43 34.61 20.93
N GLN A 131 4.49 34.80 21.71
CA GLN A 131 4.85 36.12 22.20
C GLN A 131 4.90 37.05 20.97
N PRO A 132 4.23 38.21 21.00
CA PRO A 132 4.41 39.19 19.95
C PRO A 132 5.91 39.43 19.86
N ALA A 133 6.47 39.28 18.66
CA ALA A 133 7.87 39.60 18.43
C ALA A 133 8.03 41.07 18.84
N GLU A 134 8.64 41.30 20.00
CA GLU A 134 9.17 42.61 20.33
C GLU A 134 10.03 43.02 19.15
N THR A 135 9.77 44.22 18.65
CA THR A 135 10.52 44.85 17.57
C THR A 135 11.96 45.06 18.05
N VAL A 136 12.78 44.00 18.02
CA VAL A 136 14.21 44.07 18.27
C VAL A 136 14.87 44.23 16.91
N THR A 137 14.94 45.47 16.44
CA THR A 137 15.91 45.88 15.42
C THR A 137 17.29 46.02 16.08
N GLU A 138 17.88 44.91 16.49
CA GLU A 138 19.32 44.87 16.77
C GLU A 138 19.92 43.64 16.11
N ILE A 139 20.85 43.89 15.20
CA ILE A 139 21.67 42.87 14.54
C ILE A 139 22.58 42.29 15.63
N ILE A 140 22.22 41.12 16.16
CA ILE A 140 23.07 40.40 17.11
C ILE A 140 24.28 39.88 16.34
N GLU A 141 25.39 40.61 16.41
CA GLU A 141 26.70 40.12 15.96
C GLU A 141 27.11 38.91 16.82
N ARG A 142 26.95 37.71 16.27
CA ARG A 142 27.22 36.46 16.96
C ARG A 142 28.73 36.22 17.05
N THR A 143 29.37 36.71 18.10
CA THR A 143 30.66 36.19 18.53
C THR A 143 30.49 34.74 19.04
N PRO A 144 31.30 33.76 18.60
CA PRO A 144 31.09 32.35 18.91
C PRO A 144 31.43 32.06 20.39
N ARG A 145 30.41 32.03 21.25
CA ARG A 145 30.54 31.55 22.63
C ARG A 145 30.61 30.02 22.65
N ARG A 146 31.80 29.48 22.94
CA ARG A 146 32.06 28.06 23.24
C ARG A 146 31.15 27.56 24.36
N ARG A 147 30.05 26.88 24.03
CA ARG A 147 29.32 26.03 24.98
C ARG A 147 29.88 24.62 24.89
N VAL A 148 30.62 24.20 25.91
CA VAL A 148 31.11 22.83 26.06
C VAL A 148 29.96 21.97 26.57
N ILE A 149 29.49 21.03 25.76
CA ILE A 149 28.47 20.05 26.17
C ILE A 149 29.19 18.98 27.01
N VAL A 150 28.97 18.99 28.32
CA VAL A 150 29.49 17.98 29.24
C VAL A 150 28.46 16.85 29.35
N TYR A 151 28.76 15.68 28.80
CA TYR A 151 27.96 14.48 29.02
C TYR A 151 28.27 13.90 30.42
N ARG A 152 27.28 13.86 31.32
CA ARG A 152 27.38 13.13 32.60
C ARG A 152 27.56 11.64 32.31
N ARG A 153 28.71 11.07 32.70
CA ARG A 153 28.99 9.63 32.64
C ARG A 153 28.18 8.89 33.70
N SER A 154 26.97 8.44 33.35
CA SER A 154 26.25 7.43 34.12
C SER A 154 25.30 6.64 33.22
N SER A 155 25.85 5.69 32.46
CA SER A 155 25.14 4.50 31.95
C SER A 155 26.17 3.51 31.36
N PRO A 156 26.41 2.35 31.99
CA PRO A 156 27.30 1.33 31.47
C PRO A 156 26.59 0.45 30.43
N SER A 157 27.35 0.08 29.39
CA SER A 157 27.09 -0.96 28.39
C SER A 157 25.79 -0.88 27.56
N ARG A 158 25.89 -0.21 26.40
CA ARG A 158 25.26 -0.67 25.15
C ARG A 158 26.04 -0.08 23.97
N SER A 159 27.13 -0.75 23.61
CA SER A 159 27.76 -0.57 22.30
C SER A 159 26.78 -1.09 21.24
N SER A 160 26.04 -0.19 20.60
CA SER A 160 25.41 -0.48 19.30
C SER A 160 26.38 -0.02 18.21
N PRO A 161 27.02 -0.93 17.45
CA PRO A 161 28.01 -0.57 16.44
C PRO A 161 27.38 -0.09 15.11
N ASN A 162 26.15 0.41 15.10
CA ASN A 162 25.36 0.60 13.88
C ASN A 162 25.06 2.06 13.51
N ARG A 163 25.79 3.04 14.05
CA ARG A 163 25.84 4.40 13.50
C ARG A 163 27.19 4.58 12.82
N GLY A 164 27.28 4.09 11.59
CA GLY A 164 28.45 4.25 10.73
C GLY A 164 28.84 5.72 10.59
N SER A 165 30.14 6.00 10.70
CA SER A 165 30.72 7.31 10.46
C SER A 165 30.71 7.60 8.95
N LEU A 166 29.71 8.34 8.49
CA LEU A 166 29.62 8.88 7.12
C LEU A 166 30.90 9.65 6.71
N TYR A 167 31.68 10.11 7.69
CA TYR A 167 32.94 10.83 7.50
C TYR A 167 34.17 9.95 7.24
N GLU A 168 34.14 8.64 7.54
CA GLU A 168 35.26 7.73 7.28
C GLU A 168 35.38 7.43 5.77
N THR A 169 34.23 7.21 5.13
CA THR A 169 34.11 6.90 3.70
C THR A 169 34.57 8.08 2.85
N ASP A 170 34.10 9.29 3.17
CA ASP A 170 34.52 10.54 2.50
C ASP A 170 36.03 10.79 2.63
N ARG A 171 36.63 10.40 3.77
CA ARG A 171 38.08 10.54 4.00
C ARG A 171 38.89 9.55 3.15
N HIS A 172 38.35 8.36 2.92
CA HIS A 172 38.96 7.37 2.03
C HIS A 172 38.86 7.79 0.57
N GLU A 173 37.72 8.32 0.14
CA GLU A 173 37.51 8.78 -1.24
C GLU A 173 38.46 9.94 -1.59
N ARG A 174 38.60 10.94 -0.71
CA ARG A 174 39.56 12.04 -0.91
C ARG A 174 41.02 11.57 -1.05
N ARG A 175 41.40 10.48 -0.37
CA ARG A 175 42.76 9.92 -0.48
C ARG A 175 42.98 9.18 -1.79
N GLN A 176 41.93 8.59 -2.36
CA GLN A 176 42.03 7.89 -3.64
C GLN A 176 42.18 8.87 -4.80
N TYR A 177 41.42 9.96 -4.83
CA TYR A 177 41.56 10.98 -5.88
C TYR A 177 42.95 11.62 -5.96
N VAL A 178 43.63 11.80 -4.82
CA VAL A 178 45.00 12.36 -4.79
C VAL A 178 46.05 11.39 -5.37
N ARG A 179 45.75 10.09 -5.45
CA ARG A 179 46.70 9.08 -5.96
C ARG A 179 46.60 8.82 -7.46
N VAL A 180 45.59 9.34 -8.16
CA VAL A 180 45.39 9.12 -9.60
C VAL A 180 45.98 10.26 -10.46
N LEU A 181 46.50 11.32 -9.83
CA LEU A 181 47.15 12.46 -10.50
C LEU A 181 48.66 12.49 -10.21
N ARG A 182 49.36 11.39 -10.50
CA ARG A 182 50.83 11.37 -10.53
C ARG A 182 51.36 10.52 -11.66
#